data_AF-A0A938RCW2-F1
#
_entry.id   AF-A0A938RCW2-F1
#
_cell.length_a   1.000
_cell.length_b   1.000
_cell.length_c   1.000
_cell.angle_alpha   90.00
_cell.angle_beta   90.00
_cell.angle_gamma   90.00
#
_symmetry.space_group_name_H-M   'P 1'
#
loop_
_entity.id
_entity.type
_entity.pdbx_description
1 polymer ?
#
loop_
_entity_poly.entity_id
_entity_poly.type
_entity_poly.pdbx_seq_one_letter_code
_entity_poly.pdbx_strand_id
1 'polypeptide(L)'
;MADRTVLTVRGCLFYYGHPCACRPPRGGERQPCFCGIRTAHMHRLKNIYTQLVTLLVSYLTPRNPVLATRILYRHVVGCKLNLKNPTTYNEKLLWLKLYNETPLMIQCGDKYGVRSYVEKKGCPELLNQLYGVYESPDEIDFSILPHKFVLKITNSCGYNIICDKADLDEQKVRYQLKNWQKKPFGPATAEPHYLKMRSRIICERFLCDAHTGTLNDYRVH
;
A
#
# COMPACT_ATOMS: atom_id res chain seq x y z
N MET A 1 -12.63 24.65 -10.77
CA MET A 1 -13.08 23.24 -10.79
C MET A 1 -11.94 22.38 -10.28
N ALA A 2 -11.98 21.99 -9.01
CA ALA A 2 -10.90 21.24 -8.37
C ALA A 2 -11.09 19.75 -8.62
N ASP A 3 -10.13 19.15 -9.32
CA ASP A 3 -9.98 17.71 -9.51
C ASP A 3 -9.76 17.04 -8.15
N ARG A 4 -10.84 16.57 -7.51
CA ARG A 4 -10.78 15.78 -6.27
C ARG A 4 -10.39 14.36 -6.64
N THR A 5 -9.09 14.18 -6.76
CA THR A 5 -8.43 12.90 -6.99
C THR A 5 -8.82 11.89 -5.92
N VAL A 6 -9.19 10.68 -6.34
CA VAL A 6 -9.36 9.47 -5.52
C VAL A 6 -8.29 9.43 -4.42
N LEU A 7 -8.71 9.61 -3.16
CA LEU A 7 -7.86 9.56 -1.97
C LEU A 7 -7.33 8.13 -1.78
N THR A 8 -6.18 7.84 -2.39
CA THR A 8 -5.46 6.58 -2.20
C THR A 8 -4.61 6.68 -0.94
N VAL A 9 -5.05 6.02 0.14
CA VAL A 9 -4.25 5.87 1.37
C VAL A 9 -3.08 4.93 1.08
N ARG A 10 -1.87 5.46 0.90
CA ARG A 10 -0.65 4.67 0.68
C ARG A 10 -0.18 4.06 2.01
N GLY A 11 -0.32 2.74 2.15
CA GLY A 11 0.19 1.97 3.30
C GLY A 11 1.10 0.81 2.91
N CYS A 12 2.14 1.02 2.09
CA CYS A 12 3.15 -0.04 1.95
C CYS A 12 3.86 -0.28 3.29
N LEU A 13 4.38 -1.49 3.50
CA LEU A 13 5.18 -1.97 4.64
C LEU A 13 6.44 -1.14 4.97
N PHE A 14 6.64 -0.01 4.30
CA PHE A 14 7.49 1.05 4.76
C PHE A 14 6.70 1.89 5.75
N TYR A 15 6.88 1.62 7.04
CA TYR A 15 6.63 2.67 8.02
C TYR A 15 7.55 3.84 7.63
N TYR A 16 6.95 4.89 7.06
CA TYR A 16 7.57 6.19 6.86
C TYR A 16 7.75 6.87 8.24
N GLY A 17 8.39 6.16 9.17
CA GLY A 17 9.03 6.77 10.32
C GLY A 17 10.19 7.60 9.81
N HIS A 18 10.38 8.76 10.43
CA HIS A 18 11.37 9.79 10.14
C HIS A 18 12.71 9.28 9.55
N PRO A 19 13.38 10.10 8.70
CA PRO A 19 14.72 9.78 8.22
C PRO A 19 15.54 9.33 9.42
N CYS A 20 16.16 8.15 9.31
CA CYS A 20 17.07 7.62 10.32
C CYS A 20 17.85 8.78 10.92
N ALA A 21 17.86 8.88 12.25
CA ALA A 21 18.72 9.80 12.97
C ALA A 21 20.18 9.45 12.68
N CYS A 22 20.66 9.84 11.49
CA CYS A 22 22.06 10.07 11.25
C CYS A 22 22.43 11.17 12.23
N ARG A 23 23.12 10.80 13.32
CA ARG A 23 23.65 11.77 14.28
C ARG A 23 24.35 12.88 13.49
N PRO A 24 23.99 14.17 13.69
CA PRO A 24 24.76 15.23 13.08
C PRO A 24 26.20 15.17 13.62
N PRO A 25 27.22 15.46 12.79
CA PRO A 25 28.56 15.67 13.29
C PRO A 25 28.52 16.83 14.30
N ARG A 26 29.23 16.67 15.43
CA ARG A 26 29.37 17.74 16.42
C ARG A 26 30.23 18.85 15.81
N GLY A 27 29.67 20.04 15.73
CA GLY A 27 30.42 21.29 15.54
C GLY A 27 30.28 21.92 14.16
N GLY A 28 29.92 23.22 14.16
CA GLY A 28 30.34 24.18 13.14
C GLY A 28 29.38 24.45 11.97
N GLU A 29 28.79 25.64 12.00
CA GLU A 29 28.28 26.45 10.87
C GLU A 29 26.94 26.09 10.19
N ARG A 30 26.00 27.04 10.30
CA ARG A 30 24.73 27.05 9.56
C ARG A 30 25.03 27.42 8.10
N GLN A 31 24.95 26.45 7.19
CA GLN A 31 24.89 26.75 5.76
C GLN A 31 23.53 27.38 5.40
N PRO A 32 23.50 28.40 4.52
CA PRO A 32 22.25 29.07 4.14
C PRO A 32 21.35 28.13 3.36
N CYS A 33 20.08 28.07 3.75
CA CYS A 33 19.03 27.35 3.06
C CYS A 33 18.85 27.91 1.65
N PHE A 34 19.39 27.22 0.64
CA PHE A 34 19.00 27.42 -0.75
C PHE A 34 17.54 26.94 -0.91
N CYS A 35 16.59 27.84 -0.65
CA CYS A 35 15.21 27.76 -1.10
C CYS A 35 15.20 27.91 -2.63
N GLY A 36 15.62 26.83 -3.32
CA GLY A 36 15.59 26.73 -4.77
C GLY A 36 14.23 26.27 -5.25
N ILE A 37 13.57 27.16 -5.99
CA ILE A 37 12.52 26.90 -6.99
C ILE A 37 12.51 25.42 -7.42
N ARG A 38 11.58 24.62 -6.91
CA ARG A 38 11.39 23.24 -7.39
C ARG A 38 10.70 23.30 -8.75
N THR A 39 11.49 23.38 -9.81
CA THR A 39 11.00 23.40 -11.18
C THR A 39 10.27 22.09 -11.51
N ALA A 40 9.17 22.14 -12.27
CA ALA A 40 8.43 20.96 -12.74
C ALA A 40 9.33 19.91 -13.42
N HIS A 41 10.46 20.36 -13.97
CA HIS A 41 11.52 19.51 -14.53
C HIS A 41 12.13 18.54 -13.50
N MET A 42 12.46 19.01 -12.30
CA MET A 42 12.98 18.13 -11.23
C MET A 42 11.95 17.10 -10.78
N HIS A 43 10.66 17.46 -10.77
CA HIS A 43 9.57 16.52 -10.50
C HIS A 43 9.47 15.44 -11.58
N ARG A 44 9.59 15.82 -12.86
CA ARG A 44 9.56 14.89 -13.99
C ARG A 44 10.73 13.90 -13.96
N LEU A 45 11.95 14.39 -13.69
CA LEU A 45 13.14 13.54 -13.56
C LEU A 45 13.02 12.56 -12.38
N LYS A 46 12.54 13.02 -11.21
CA LYS A 46 12.29 12.15 -10.06
C LYS A 46 11.24 11.08 -10.36
N ASN A 47 10.19 11.41 -11.11
CA ASN A 47 9.18 10.44 -11.53
C ASN A 47 9.76 9.38 -12.47
N ILE A 48 10.54 9.78 -13.48
CA ILE A 48 11.20 8.84 -14.40
C ILE A 48 12.15 7.92 -13.61
N TYR A 49 12.98 8.47 -12.73
CA TYR A 49 13.87 7.68 -11.88
C TYR A 49 13.10 6.67 -11.02
N THR A 50 12.00 7.10 -10.39
CA THR A 50 11.15 6.21 -9.57
C THR A 50 10.53 5.09 -10.41
N GLN A 51 10.10 5.39 -11.64
CA GLN A 51 9.57 4.38 -12.57
C GLN A 51 10.65 3.37 -12.96
N LEU A 52 11.87 3.83 -13.29
CA LEU A 52 12.99 2.94 -13.60
C LEU A 52 13.36 2.03 -12.42
N VAL A 53 13.41 2.58 -11.20
CA VAL A 53 13.63 1.79 -9.98
C VAL A 53 12.51 0.75 -9.81
N THR A 54 11.25 1.13 -10.02
CA THR A 54 10.11 0.22 -9.89
C THR A 54 10.18 -0.91 -10.92
N LEU A 55 10.55 -0.63 -12.17
CA LEU A 55 10.73 -1.64 -13.22
C LEU A 55 11.89 -2.59 -12.88
N LEU A 56 13.02 -2.05 -12.41
CA LEU A 56 14.18 -2.83 -11.97
C LEU A 56 13.81 -3.75 -10.79
N VAL A 57 13.14 -3.21 -9.77
CA VAL A 57 12.67 -3.98 -8.61
C VAL A 57 11.67 -5.05 -9.05
N SER A 58 10.75 -4.74 -9.96
CA SER A 58 9.80 -5.72 -10.50
C SER A 58 10.51 -6.87 -11.22
N TYR A 59 11.54 -6.56 -12.00
CA TYR A 59 12.34 -7.56 -12.70
C TYR A 59 13.18 -8.43 -11.74
N LEU A 60 13.75 -7.82 -10.70
CA LEU A 60 14.62 -8.48 -9.74
C LEU A 60 13.86 -9.29 -8.70
N THR A 61 12.66 -8.88 -8.28
CA THR A 61 11.90 -9.55 -7.20
C THR A 61 11.77 -11.06 -7.37
N PRO A 62 11.38 -11.60 -8.55
CA PRO A 62 11.28 -13.06 -8.73
C PRO A 62 12.64 -13.78 -8.83
N ARG A 63 13.76 -13.07 -9.10
CA ARG A 63 15.09 -13.67 -9.34
C ARG A 63 16.02 -13.55 -8.14
N ASN A 64 15.98 -12.40 -7.48
CA ASN A 64 16.80 -12.03 -6.34
C ASN A 64 16.00 -11.07 -5.43
N PRO A 65 15.06 -11.61 -4.63
CA PRO A 65 14.18 -10.80 -3.77
C PRO A 65 14.96 -10.02 -2.71
N VAL A 66 16.12 -10.52 -2.30
CA VAL A 66 17.03 -9.85 -1.34
C VAL A 66 17.61 -8.58 -1.96
N LEU A 67 18.14 -8.65 -3.19
CA LEU A 67 18.67 -7.48 -3.89
C LEU A 67 17.56 -6.47 -4.21
N ALA A 68 16.42 -6.94 -4.70
CA ALA A 68 15.25 -6.09 -4.97
C ALA A 68 14.82 -5.32 -3.71
N THR A 69 14.73 -6.00 -2.57
CA THR A 69 14.39 -5.38 -1.28
C THR A 69 15.46 -4.38 -0.82
N ARG A 70 16.76 -4.66 -1.01
CA ARG A 70 17.84 -3.70 -0.67
C ARG A 70 17.76 -2.42 -1.51
N ILE A 71 17.53 -2.55 -2.82
CA ILE A 71 17.40 -1.42 -3.74
C ILE A 71 16.20 -0.57 -3.34
N LEU A 72 15.03 -1.21 -3.16
CA LEU A 72 13.80 -0.52 -2.79
C LEU A 72 13.94 0.17 -1.43
N TYR A 73 14.50 -0.51 -0.43
CA TYR A 73 14.73 0.06 0.89
C TYR A 73 15.65 1.29 0.84
N ARG A 74 16.76 1.22 0.08
CA ARG A 74 17.67 2.35 -0.10
C ARG A 74 17.01 3.54 -0.79
N HIS A 75 16.11 3.28 -1.74
CA HIS A 75 15.35 4.28 -2.48
C HIS A 75 14.29 4.97 -1.60
N VAL A 76 13.55 4.20 -0.80
CA VAL A 76 12.42 4.70 0.00
C VAL A 76 12.89 5.28 1.34
N VAL A 77 13.76 4.58 2.06
CA VAL A 77 14.20 4.94 3.43
C VAL A 77 15.46 5.80 3.41
N GLY A 78 16.29 5.65 2.37
CA GLY A 78 17.52 6.45 2.24
C GLY A 78 18.75 5.88 2.94
N CYS A 79 18.67 4.68 3.53
CA CYS A 79 19.81 3.99 4.17
C CYS A 79 20.00 2.56 3.63
N LYS A 80 21.14 1.92 3.97
CA LYS A 80 21.42 0.54 3.57
C LYS A 80 20.69 -0.42 4.50
N LEU A 81 19.99 -1.40 3.93
CA LEU A 81 19.29 -2.44 4.69
C LEU A 81 20.27 -3.44 5.32
N ASN A 82 20.28 -3.56 6.66
CA ASN A 82 21.06 -4.58 7.36
C ASN A 82 20.21 -5.84 7.64
N LEU A 83 20.37 -6.87 6.81
CA LEU A 83 19.73 -8.18 7.02
C LEU A 83 20.57 -9.16 7.85
N LYS A 84 21.85 -8.85 8.12
CA LYS A 84 22.72 -9.74 8.92
C LYS A 84 22.45 -9.57 10.41
N ASN A 85 22.25 -8.32 10.84
CA ASN A 85 21.91 -7.98 12.22
C ASN A 85 20.80 -6.90 12.20
N PRO A 86 19.54 -7.29 11.95
CA PRO A 86 18.43 -6.34 11.82
C PRO A 86 18.13 -5.68 13.18
N THR A 87 18.26 -4.36 13.24
CA THR A 87 18.10 -3.60 14.49
C THR A 87 16.76 -2.88 14.54
N THR A 88 16.37 -2.24 13.44
CA THR A 88 15.13 -1.48 13.34
C THR A 88 13.92 -2.39 13.13
N TYR A 89 12.73 -1.89 13.47
CA TYR A 89 11.47 -2.59 13.20
C TYR A 89 11.34 -2.96 11.71
N ASN A 90 11.59 -2.01 10.81
CA ASN A 90 11.52 -2.23 9.36
C ASN A 90 12.53 -3.29 8.89
N GLU A 91 13.77 -3.31 9.42
CA GLU A 91 14.76 -4.34 9.08
C GLU A 91 14.31 -5.73 9.52
N LYS A 92 13.76 -5.85 10.74
CA LYS A 92 13.23 -7.11 11.28
C LYS A 92 12.04 -7.61 10.45
N LEU A 93 11.13 -6.70 10.08
CA LEU A 93 9.96 -7.02 9.27
C LEU A 93 10.36 -7.48 7.86
N LEU A 94 11.32 -6.80 7.22
CA LEU A 94 11.86 -7.21 5.92
C LEU A 94 12.65 -8.52 5.99
N TRP A 95 13.34 -8.78 7.11
CA TRP A 95 13.98 -10.07 7.36
C TRP A 95 12.94 -11.20 7.42
N LEU A 96 11.87 -11.02 8.20
CA LEU A 96 10.76 -11.99 8.28
C LEU A 96 10.12 -12.24 6.91
N LYS A 97 9.87 -11.18 6.14
CA LYS A 97 9.34 -11.28 4.77
C LYS A 97 10.23 -12.13 3.85
N LEU A 98 11.55 -12.02 3.98
CA LEU A 98 12.51 -12.67 3.08
C LEU A 98 12.84 -14.12 3.49
N TYR A 99 12.86 -14.41 4.79
CA TYR A 99 13.39 -15.68 5.31
C TYR A 99 12.37 -16.51 6.10
N ASN A 100 11.18 -15.97 6.39
CA ASN A 100 10.15 -16.63 7.17
C ASN A 100 8.76 -16.49 6.53
N GLU A 101 8.67 -16.79 5.23
CA GLU A 101 7.38 -16.82 4.54
C GLU A 101 6.55 -18.01 5.04
N THR A 102 5.32 -17.75 5.47
CA THR A 102 4.39 -18.79 5.94
C THR A 102 3.08 -18.69 5.17
N PRO A 103 2.31 -19.79 5.05
CA PRO A 103 0.96 -19.75 4.50
C PRO A 103 0.06 -18.73 5.21
N LEU A 104 0.28 -18.53 6.52
CA LEU A 104 -0.44 -17.56 7.32
C LEU A 104 -0.18 -16.11 6.86
N MET A 105 1.04 -15.78 6.45
CA MET A 105 1.37 -14.46 5.89
C MET A 105 0.56 -14.17 4.62
N ILE A 106 0.40 -15.19 3.76
CA ILE A 106 -0.39 -15.08 2.53
C ILE A 106 -1.88 -14.95 2.86
N GLN A 107 -2.39 -15.76 3.79
CA GLN A 107 -3.79 -15.68 4.24
C GLN A 107 -4.12 -14.32 4.84
N CYS A 108 -3.26 -13.79 5.71
CA CYS A 108 -3.48 -12.52 6.40
C CYS A 108 -3.19 -11.29 5.53
N GLY A 109 -2.35 -11.41 4.49
CA GLY A 109 -2.10 -10.32 3.54
C GLY A 109 -3.24 -10.11 2.54
N ASP A 110 -4.06 -11.12 2.29
CA ASP A 110 -5.28 -11.01 1.48
C ASP A 110 -6.41 -10.40 2.33
N LYS A 111 -6.90 -9.20 1.97
CA LYS A 111 -7.98 -8.52 2.72
C LYS A 111 -9.28 -9.33 2.83
N TYR A 112 -9.52 -10.23 1.89
CA TYR A 112 -10.63 -11.17 1.98
C TYR A 112 -10.22 -12.45 2.72
N GLY A 113 -9.03 -12.99 2.43
CA GLY A 113 -8.50 -14.20 3.06
C GLY A 113 -8.38 -14.12 4.59
N VAL A 114 -7.98 -12.96 5.12
CA VAL A 114 -7.79 -12.72 6.55
C VAL A 114 -9.08 -12.90 7.35
N ARG A 115 -10.25 -12.71 6.72
CA ARG A 115 -11.56 -12.82 7.40
C ARG A 115 -11.76 -14.20 8.00
N SER A 116 -11.49 -15.24 7.22
CA SER A 116 -11.56 -16.63 7.68
C SER A 116 -10.59 -16.95 8.83
N TYR A 117 -9.43 -16.26 8.88
CA TYR A 117 -8.48 -16.41 9.97
C TYR A 117 -9.04 -15.79 11.27
N VAL A 118 -9.58 -14.57 11.18
CA VAL A 118 -10.17 -13.85 12.32
C VAL A 118 -11.38 -14.59 12.89
N GLU A 119 -12.25 -15.13 12.03
CA GLU A 119 -13.38 -15.97 12.44
C GLU A 119 -12.91 -17.20 13.22
N LYS A 120 -11.89 -17.91 12.71
CA LYS A 120 -11.30 -19.07 13.39
C LYS A 120 -10.60 -18.73 14.71
N LYS A 121 -10.21 -17.48 14.90
CA LYS A 121 -9.68 -16.97 16.18
C LYS A 121 -10.76 -16.56 17.16
N GLY A 122 -12.04 -16.65 16.77
CA GLY A 122 -13.18 -16.34 17.64
C GLY A 122 -13.41 -14.84 17.80
N CYS A 123 -12.96 -14.02 16.85
CA CYS A 123 -13.15 -12.56 16.88
C CYS A 123 -13.90 -11.98 15.65
N PRO A 124 -14.97 -12.63 15.14
CA PRO A 124 -15.68 -12.17 13.95
C PRO A 124 -16.24 -10.74 14.07
N GLU A 125 -16.52 -10.27 15.27
CA GLU A 125 -16.99 -8.91 15.58
C GLU A 125 -16.01 -7.80 15.19
N LEU A 126 -14.72 -8.14 15.03
CA LEU A 126 -13.69 -7.20 14.55
C LEU A 126 -13.76 -7.00 13.03
N LEU A 127 -14.47 -7.86 12.29
CA LEU A 127 -14.54 -7.78 10.85
C LEU A 127 -15.54 -6.71 10.41
N ASN A 128 -15.09 -5.85 9.50
CA ASN A 128 -15.98 -4.89 8.87
C ASN A 128 -17.06 -5.63 8.04
N GLN A 129 -18.23 -5.01 7.91
CA GLN A 129 -19.33 -5.50 7.10
C GLN A 129 -18.93 -5.49 5.62
N LEU A 130 -19.20 -6.60 4.94
CA LEU A 130 -18.88 -6.80 3.54
C LEU A 130 -20.20 -6.87 2.75
N TYR A 131 -20.32 -6.04 1.72
CA TYR A 131 -21.48 -6.00 0.83
C TYR A 131 -21.34 -6.92 -0.38
N GLY A 132 -20.11 -7.21 -0.80
CA GLY A 132 -19.86 -8.13 -1.91
C GLY A 132 -18.39 -8.42 -2.15
N VAL A 133 -18.14 -9.56 -2.81
CA VAL A 133 -16.83 -9.99 -3.30
C VAL A 133 -16.99 -10.26 -4.78
N TYR A 134 -16.10 -9.70 -5.59
CA TYR A 134 -16.19 -9.76 -7.04
C TYR A 134 -14.86 -10.20 -7.62
N GLU A 135 -14.91 -11.02 -8.65
CA GLU A 135 -13.73 -11.45 -9.41
C GLU A 135 -13.43 -10.43 -10.53
N SER A 136 -14.47 -9.83 -11.10
CA SER A 136 -14.38 -8.79 -12.12
C SER A 136 -15.07 -7.49 -11.69
N PRO A 137 -14.55 -6.31 -12.07
CA PRO A 137 -15.25 -5.04 -11.89
C PRO A 137 -16.60 -4.99 -12.60
N ASP A 138 -16.83 -5.85 -13.61
CA ASP A 138 -18.08 -5.91 -14.36
C ASP A 138 -19.21 -6.61 -13.58
N GLU A 139 -18.87 -7.44 -12.58
CA GLU A 139 -19.86 -8.13 -11.71
C GLU A 139 -20.49 -7.20 -10.67
N ILE A 140 -19.93 -5.99 -10.49
CA ILE A 140 -20.42 -5.03 -9.49
C ILE A 140 -21.75 -4.43 -9.98
N ASP A 141 -22.83 -4.73 -9.28
CA ASP A 141 -24.09 -4.01 -9.40
C ASP A 141 -24.12 -2.84 -8.41
N PHE A 142 -23.91 -1.62 -8.91
CA PHE A 142 -23.91 -0.42 -8.07
C PHE A 142 -25.31 -0.01 -7.60
N SER A 143 -26.38 -0.49 -8.25
CA SER A 143 -27.75 -0.11 -7.90
C SER A 143 -28.13 -0.62 -6.51
N ILE A 144 -27.68 -1.84 -6.14
CA ILE A 144 -27.96 -2.48 -4.85
C ILE A 144 -27.05 -2.03 -3.69
N LEU A 145 -25.93 -1.36 -3.99
CA LEU A 145 -24.98 -0.92 -2.96
C LEU A 145 -25.55 0.25 -2.13
N PRO A 146 -25.08 0.47 -0.90
CA PRO A 146 -25.53 1.63 -0.12
C PRO A 146 -25.04 2.96 -0.72
N HIS A 147 -25.50 4.08 -0.17
CA HIS A 147 -25.08 5.41 -0.62
C HIS A 147 -23.56 5.66 -0.47
N LYS A 148 -22.93 5.08 0.56
CA LYS A 148 -21.48 5.16 0.80
C LYS A 148 -20.87 3.79 1.06
N PHE A 149 -19.77 3.48 0.38
CA PHE A 149 -19.06 2.22 0.50
C PHE A 149 -17.60 2.37 0.06
N VAL A 150 -16.78 1.35 0.30
CA VAL A 150 -15.38 1.32 -0.12
C VAL A 150 -15.11 0.07 -0.95
N LEU A 151 -14.53 0.26 -2.14
CA LEU A 151 -14.03 -0.82 -2.99
C LEU A 151 -12.53 -0.98 -2.80
N LYS A 152 -12.05 -2.21 -2.61
CA LYS A 152 -10.62 -2.50 -2.39
C LYS A 152 -10.17 -3.70 -3.20
N ILE A 153 -8.96 -3.64 -3.74
CA ILE A 153 -8.29 -4.84 -4.27
C ILE A 153 -7.68 -5.63 -3.11
N THR A 154 -7.97 -6.93 -3.06
CA THR A 154 -7.61 -7.79 -1.92
C THR A 154 -6.10 -7.93 -1.73
N ASN A 155 -5.35 -8.15 -2.80
CA ASN A 155 -3.93 -8.49 -2.81
C ASN A 155 -2.99 -7.31 -3.15
N SER A 156 -3.28 -6.12 -2.63
CA SER A 156 -2.48 -4.92 -2.90
C SER A 156 -2.52 -3.95 -1.73
N CYS A 157 -1.78 -2.86 -1.82
CA CYS A 157 -1.94 -1.74 -0.90
C CYS A 157 -2.21 -0.41 -1.62
N GLY A 158 -3.09 0.41 -1.04
CA GLY A 158 -3.47 1.72 -1.54
C GLY A 158 -4.45 1.71 -2.71
N TYR A 159 -4.87 0.53 -3.15
CA TYR A 159 -5.90 0.36 -4.17
C TYR A 159 -7.27 0.28 -3.51
N ASN A 160 -7.70 1.42 -2.99
CA ASN A 160 -8.99 1.62 -2.36
C ASN A 160 -9.70 2.78 -3.06
N ILE A 161 -11.01 2.66 -3.28
CA ILE A 161 -11.88 3.71 -3.82
C ILE A 161 -12.97 3.94 -2.78
N ILE A 162 -13.06 5.16 -2.25
CA ILE A 162 -14.19 5.59 -1.45
C ILE A 162 -15.26 6.05 -2.42
N CYS A 163 -16.42 5.42 -2.36
CA CYS A 163 -17.53 5.66 -3.26
C CYS A 163 -18.66 6.36 -2.50
N ASP A 164 -19.16 7.45 -3.10
CA ASP A 164 -20.39 8.13 -2.72
C ASP A 164 -21.29 8.15 -3.95
N LYS A 165 -22.50 7.58 -3.85
CA LYS A 165 -23.44 7.48 -4.98
C LYS A 165 -23.79 8.84 -5.59
N ALA A 166 -23.74 9.92 -4.82
CA ALA A 166 -24.02 11.26 -5.32
C ALA A 166 -23.04 11.72 -6.42
N ASP A 167 -21.79 11.28 -6.35
CA ASP A 167 -20.69 11.71 -7.24
C ASP A 167 -20.06 10.51 -7.99
N LEU A 168 -20.74 9.37 -8.05
CA LEU A 168 -20.17 8.12 -8.55
C LEU A 168 -20.13 8.07 -10.07
N ASP A 169 -18.93 8.03 -10.64
CA ASP A 169 -18.70 7.64 -12.02
C ASP A 169 -18.35 6.14 -12.09
N GLU A 170 -19.37 5.31 -12.34
CA GLU A 170 -19.21 3.86 -12.40
C GLU A 170 -18.20 3.41 -13.46
N GLN A 171 -18.17 4.07 -14.62
CA GLN A 171 -17.28 3.69 -15.71
C GLN A 171 -15.82 3.95 -15.32
N LYS A 172 -15.54 5.11 -14.71
CA LYS A 172 -14.22 5.44 -14.18
C LYS A 172 -13.78 4.49 -13.08
N VAL A 173 -14.68 4.12 -12.17
CA VAL A 173 -14.41 3.15 -11.10
C VAL A 173 -14.07 1.78 -11.69
N ARG A 174 -14.89 1.27 -12.62
CA ARG A 174 -14.62 -0.02 -13.28
C ARG A 174 -13.29 0.00 -14.02
N TYR A 175 -13.01 1.07 -14.76
CA TYR A 175 -11.73 1.23 -15.46
C TYR A 175 -10.54 1.22 -14.50
N GLN A 176 -10.64 1.94 -13.37
CA GLN A 176 -9.59 1.98 -12.36
C GLN A 176 -9.34 0.62 -11.73
N LEU A 177 -10.40 -0.11 -11.36
CA LEU A 177 -10.30 -1.47 -10.80
C LEU A 177 -9.67 -2.45 -11.80
N LYS A 178 -10.12 -2.43 -13.07
CA LYS A 178 -9.52 -3.25 -14.15
C LYS A 178 -8.03 -2.99 -14.29
N ASN A 179 -7.62 -1.71 -14.24
CA ASN A 179 -6.21 -1.34 -14.30
C ASN A 179 -5.41 -1.80 -13.08
N TRP A 180 -6.01 -1.74 -11.90
CA TRP A 180 -5.34 -2.18 -10.67
C TRP A 180 -5.18 -3.69 -10.58
N GLN A 181 -6.18 -4.48 -10.98
CA GLN A 181 -6.07 -5.94 -11.03
C GLN A 181 -4.99 -6.42 -11.99
N LYS A 182 -4.75 -5.69 -13.09
CA LYS A 182 -3.68 -6.01 -14.07
C LYS A 182 -2.27 -5.70 -13.56
N LYS A 183 -2.11 -4.91 -12.49
CA LYS A 183 -0.78 -4.49 -12.02
C LYS A 183 -0.12 -5.60 -11.22
N PRO A 184 1.15 -5.93 -11.50
CA PRO A 184 1.92 -6.88 -10.70
C PRO A 184 2.37 -6.21 -9.40
N PHE A 185 1.46 -6.03 -8.44
CA PHE A 185 1.72 -5.29 -7.21
C PHE A 185 2.92 -5.85 -6.44
N GLY A 186 2.96 -7.15 -6.19
CA GLY A 186 4.03 -7.81 -5.45
C GLY A 186 5.43 -7.55 -6.00
N PRO A 187 5.70 -7.79 -7.31
CA PRO A 187 6.97 -7.44 -7.92
C PRO A 187 7.34 -5.96 -7.79
N ALA A 188 6.38 -5.06 -8.00
CA ALA A 188 6.64 -3.62 -7.92
C ALA A 188 7.03 -3.14 -6.52
N THR A 189 6.64 -3.87 -5.47
CA THR A 189 6.91 -3.52 -4.07
C THR A 189 7.90 -4.46 -3.38
N ALA A 190 8.54 -5.37 -4.12
CA ALA A 190 9.39 -6.44 -3.58
C ALA A 190 8.67 -7.32 -2.55
N GLU A 191 7.37 -7.58 -2.74
CA GLU A 191 6.48 -8.36 -1.88
C GLU A 191 5.89 -9.53 -2.68
N PRO A 192 6.68 -10.58 -2.98
CA PRO A 192 6.24 -11.66 -3.86
C PRO A 192 5.05 -12.46 -3.33
N HIS A 193 4.78 -12.43 -2.02
CA HIS A 193 3.63 -13.11 -1.41
C HIS A 193 2.27 -12.64 -1.97
N TYR A 194 2.16 -11.38 -2.44
CA TYR A 194 0.93 -10.90 -3.08
C TYR A 194 0.60 -11.62 -4.40
N LEU A 195 1.61 -12.20 -5.08
CA LEU A 195 1.39 -12.99 -6.30
C LEU A 195 0.74 -14.35 -6.03
N LYS A 196 0.82 -14.83 -4.78
CA LYS A 196 0.25 -16.11 -4.36
C LYS A 196 -1.22 -15.98 -3.95
N MET A 197 -1.75 -14.76 -3.92
CA MET A 197 -3.12 -14.44 -3.58
C MET A 197 -3.96 -14.25 -4.84
N ARG A 198 -5.24 -14.62 -4.77
CA ARG A 198 -6.19 -14.34 -5.85
C ARG A 198 -6.62 -12.87 -5.78
N SER A 199 -6.45 -12.15 -6.89
CA SER A 199 -6.86 -10.75 -7.00
C SER A 199 -8.38 -10.67 -7.11
N ARG A 200 -9.05 -10.19 -6.06
CA ARG A 200 -10.49 -9.96 -6.01
C ARG A 200 -10.76 -8.50 -5.63
N ILE A 201 -12.00 -8.08 -5.81
CA ILE A 201 -12.51 -6.80 -5.33
C ILE A 201 -13.45 -7.07 -4.17
N ILE A 202 -13.22 -6.42 -3.04
CA ILE A 202 -14.18 -6.42 -1.93
C ILE A 202 -14.89 -5.07 -1.88
N CYS A 203 -16.19 -5.11 -1.59
CA CYS A 203 -16.99 -3.95 -1.25
C CYS A 203 -17.34 -4.03 0.24
N GLU A 204 -16.92 -3.05 1.01
CA GLU A 204 -17.12 -3.01 2.46
C GLU A 204 -17.79 -1.71 2.90
N ARG A 205 -18.37 -1.76 4.11
CA ARG A 205 -18.97 -0.59 4.76
C ARG A 205 -17.94 0.52 4.93
N PHE A 206 -18.30 1.72 4.49
CA PHE A 206 -17.52 2.92 4.76
C PHE A 206 -17.51 3.18 6.27
N LEU A 207 -16.32 3.27 6.85
CA LEU A 207 -16.12 3.56 8.26
C LEU A 207 -15.79 5.05 8.43
N CYS A 208 -16.59 5.75 9.22
CA CYS A 208 -16.33 7.11 9.66
C CYS A 208 -16.84 7.30 11.08
N ASP A 209 -16.12 8.10 11.85
CA ASP A 209 -16.59 8.61 13.13
C ASP A 209 -17.67 9.67 12.88
N ALA A 210 -18.77 9.57 13.64
CA ALA A 210 -19.94 10.45 13.45
C ALA A 210 -19.68 11.89 13.89
N HIS A 211 -18.70 12.13 14.76
CA HIS A 211 -18.38 13.44 15.33
C HIS A 211 -17.27 14.13 14.55
N THR A 212 -16.21 13.40 14.18
CA THR A 212 -15.06 13.98 13.46
C THR A 212 -15.20 13.87 11.95
N GLY A 213 -16.07 12.99 11.45
CA GLY A 213 -16.21 12.69 10.03
C GLY A 213 -15.00 11.95 9.44
N THR A 214 -14.05 11.51 10.26
CA THR A 214 -12.83 10.81 9.84
C THR A 214 -12.78 9.39 10.42
N LEU A 215 -11.93 8.54 9.85
CA LEU A 215 -11.69 7.21 10.41
C LEU A 215 -10.69 7.33 11.56
N ASN A 216 -11.07 6.85 12.75
CA ASN A 216 -10.15 6.71 13.86
C ASN A 216 -9.18 5.55 13.55
N ASP A 217 -7.90 5.88 13.35
CA ASP A 217 -6.84 4.97 12.95
C ASP A 217 -5.81 4.83 14.09
N TYR A 218 -5.63 3.62 14.61
CA TYR A 218 -4.62 3.33 15.64
C TYR A 218 -3.32 2.91 14.97
N ARG A 219 -2.26 3.70 15.16
CA ARG A 219 -0.94 3.42 14.60
C ARG A 219 -0.01 2.91 15.68
N VAL A 220 0.48 1.68 15.50
CA VAL A 220 1.59 1.15 16.30
C VAL A 220 2.89 1.70 15.70
N HIS A 221 3.64 2.46 16.49
CA HIS A 221 4.93 3.06 16.11
C HIS A 221 6.10 2.26 16.68
#